data_AF-A0A914ITU8-F1
#
_entry.id   AF-A0A914ITU8-F1
#
_cell.length_a   1.000
_cell.length_b   1.000
_cell.length_c   1.000
_cell.angle_alpha   90.00
_cell.angle_beta   90.00
_cell.angle_gamma   90.00
#
_symmetry.space_group_name_H-M   'P 1'
#
loop_
_entity.id
_entity.type
_entity.pdbx_description
1 polymer ?
#
loop_
_entity_poly.entity_id
_entity_poly.type
_entity_poly.pdbx_seq_one_letter_code
_entity_poly.pdbx_strand_id
1 'polypeptide(L)'
;MIVTKTGRRMFPTIQLTSAGLDPSSTYSFMVDFNCVDKKRYRYSFHQSKWIVAGPGDAELPCRIHVHADSPAIGAHWMRQIVAFDKIKLTNNQLDDNGHIIVNSMHKYQPVVHVVVHDPEGEKNYQCKLSISFPETCFMAVTAYQNHRITELKIESNPFAKGFRECEIDDIHAIAANSCYNLAFSHLFPLFKSGN
;
A
#
# COMPACT_ATOMS: atom_id res chain seq x y z
N MET A 1 -1.23 -3.75 3.10
CA MET A 1 -1.65 -3.42 1.73
C MET A 1 -1.73 -4.69 0.90
N ILE A 2 -2.71 -4.77 -0.01
CA ILE A 2 -2.79 -5.87 -0.97
C ILE A 2 -1.66 -5.75 -1.99
N VAL A 3 -1.06 -6.87 -2.37
CA VAL A 3 -0.05 -6.99 -3.42
C VAL A 3 -0.50 -8.03 -4.45
N THR A 4 -0.24 -7.77 -5.73
CA THR A 4 -0.63 -8.66 -6.83
C THR A 4 0.48 -8.71 -7.87
N LYS A 5 0.50 -9.78 -8.70
CA LYS A 5 1.49 -9.94 -9.77
C LYS A 5 1.54 -8.74 -10.73
N THR A 6 0.37 -8.19 -11.08
CA THR A 6 0.21 -7.06 -12.02
C THR A 6 0.38 -5.67 -11.37
N GLY A 7 0.67 -5.61 -10.07
CA GLY A 7 0.72 -4.37 -9.31
C GLY A 7 -0.65 -3.90 -8.80
N ARG A 8 -0.74 -3.61 -7.51
CA ARG A 8 -1.96 -3.08 -6.85
C ARG A 8 -1.70 -1.68 -6.30
N ARG A 9 -2.61 -0.74 -6.59
CA ARG A 9 -2.57 0.60 -6.00
C ARG A 9 -2.73 0.55 -4.49
N MET A 10 -2.03 1.41 -3.79
CA MET A 10 -2.22 1.57 -2.35
C MET A 10 -3.54 2.26 -2.04
N PHE A 11 -4.11 1.92 -0.88
CA PHE A 11 -5.19 2.68 -0.29
C PHE A 11 -5.04 2.61 1.24
N PRO A 12 -5.08 3.73 1.99
CA PRO A 12 -5.14 5.10 1.46
C PRO A 12 -3.90 5.45 0.62
N THR A 13 -4.06 6.45 -0.25
CA THR A 13 -2.97 7.01 -1.04
C THR A 13 -2.05 7.83 -0.13
N ILE A 14 -0.73 7.77 -0.34
CA ILE A 14 0.20 8.69 0.34
C ILE A 14 0.00 10.08 -0.25
N GLN A 15 -0.38 11.02 0.60
CA GLN A 15 -0.59 12.41 0.25
C GLN A 15 0.15 13.30 1.25
N LEU A 16 0.78 14.36 0.76
CA LEU A 16 1.50 15.31 1.59
C LEU A 16 1.27 16.74 1.12
N THR A 17 1.34 17.67 2.06
CA THR A 17 1.42 19.10 1.76
C THR A 17 2.85 19.53 2.01
N SER A 18 3.41 20.34 1.10
CA SER A 18 4.77 20.87 1.25
C SER A 18 4.73 22.37 1.58
N ALA A 19 5.66 22.80 2.42
CA ALA A 19 5.83 24.20 2.81
C ALA A 19 7.32 24.49 3.08
N GLY A 20 7.74 25.75 2.94
CA GLY A 20 9.10 26.18 3.24
C GLY A 20 10.17 25.78 2.21
N LEU A 21 9.77 25.34 1.01
CA LEU A 21 10.70 25.18 -0.11
C LEU A 21 11.08 26.54 -0.69
N ASP A 22 12.30 26.69 -1.20
CA ASP A 22 12.64 27.86 -2.03
C ASP A 22 11.79 27.81 -3.31
N PRO A 23 10.96 28.85 -3.58
CA PRO A 23 10.09 28.89 -4.76
C PRO A 23 10.80 28.72 -6.11
N SER A 24 12.06 29.15 -6.20
CA SER A 24 12.85 29.21 -7.44
C SER A 24 13.71 27.96 -7.70
N SER A 25 14.10 27.26 -6.64
CA SER A 25 14.86 26.01 -6.73
C SER A 25 14.02 24.86 -7.29
N THR A 26 14.68 23.90 -7.94
CA THR A 26 14.04 22.71 -8.54
C THR A 26 14.15 21.50 -7.61
N TYR A 27 13.05 20.74 -7.48
CA TYR A 27 12.93 19.61 -6.57
C TYR A 27 12.34 18.39 -7.26
N SER A 28 12.77 17.19 -6.85
CA SER A 28 12.09 15.93 -7.13
C SER A 28 11.52 15.33 -5.84
N PHE A 29 10.27 14.89 -5.91
CA PHE A 29 9.61 14.12 -4.85
C PHE A 29 9.55 12.64 -5.26
N MET A 30 9.94 11.76 -4.34
CA MET A 30 9.98 10.32 -4.60
C MET A 30 9.70 9.51 -3.34
N VAL A 31 9.29 8.25 -3.49
CA VAL A 31 8.94 7.36 -2.38
C VAL A 31 9.59 6.00 -2.58
N ASP A 32 10.21 5.49 -1.53
CA ASP A 32 10.60 4.08 -1.42
C ASP A 32 9.91 3.41 -0.22
N PHE A 33 10.17 2.11 -0.03
CA PHE A 33 9.54 1.29 1.00
C PHE A 33 10.58 0.43 1.69
N ASN A 34 10.91 0.79 2.92
CA ASN A 34 11.87 0.05 3.73
C ASN A 34 11.20 -1.11 4.47
N CYS A 35 11.82 -2.29 4.42
CA CYS A 35 11.40 -3.42 5.26
C CYS A 35 11.77 -3.10 6.71
N VAL A 36 10.78 -3.13 7.60
CA VAL A 36 10.94 -2.67 9.00
C VAL A 36 11.79 -3.64 9.81
N ASP A 37 11.68 -4.93 9.53
CA ASP A 37 12.48 -5.97 10.17
C ASP A 37 12.75 -7.14 9.22
N LYS A 38 13.66 -8.02 9.63
CA LYS A 38 13.98 -9.27 8.92
C LYS A 38 13.11 -10.42 9.42
N LYS A 39 11.80 -10.20 9.55
CA LYS A 39 10.86 -11.19 10.07
C LYS A 39 9.71 -11.41 9.09
N ARG A 40 9.33 -12.67 8.94
CA ARG A 40 8.10 -13.05 8.26
C ARG A 40 6.99 -13.25 9.29
N TYR A 41 5.82 -12.71 9.00
CA TYR A 41 4.68 -12.77 9.90
C TYR A 41 3.61 -13.76 9.42
N ARG A 42 2.75 -14.17 10.34
CA ARG A 42 1.44 -14.76 10.04
C ARG A 42 0.38 -14.10 10.91
N TYR A 43 -0.86 -14.06 10.43
CA TYR A 43 -1.98 -13.58 11.24
C TYR A 43 -2.58 -14.76 12.01
N SER A 44 -2.75 -14.60 13.33
CA SER A 44 -3.46 -15.57 14.17
C SER A 44 -4.91 -15.13 14.30
N PHE A 45 -5.83 -15.84 13.65
CA PHE A 45 -7.26 -15.53 13.68
C PHE A 45 -7.86 -15.66 15.09
N HIS A 46 -7.50 -16.72 15.81
CA HIS A 46 -7.99 -16.94 17.18
C HIS A 46 -7.56 -15.83 18.16
N GLN A 47 -6.39 -15.21 17.92
CA GLN A 47 -5.86 -14.15 18.78
C GLN A 47 -6.02 -12.75 18.17
N SER A 48 -6.59 -12.66 16.97
CA SER A 48 -6.73 -11.43 16.17
C SER A 48 -5.45 -10.58 16.10
N LYS A 49 -4.28 -11.23 15.98
CA LYS A 49 -2.98 -10.54 16.04
C LYS A 49 -1.95 -11.07 15.06
N TRP A 50 -1.03 -10.19 14.67
CA TRP A 50 0.18 -10.56 13.93
C TRP A 50 1.18 -11.25 14.86
N ILE A 51 1.73 -12.38 14.41
CA ILE A 51 2.77 -13.12 15.12
C ILE A 51 3.91 -13.45 14.17
N VAL A 52 5.12 -13.49 14.70
CA VAL A 52 6.31 -13.87 13.94
C VAL A 52 6.19 -15.35 13.58
N ALA A 53 6.29 -15.66 12.29
CA ALA A 53 6.26 -17.01 11.75
C ALA A 53 7.68 -17.57 11.56
N GLY A 54 8.66 -16.70 11.30
CA GLY A 54 10.04 -17.10 11.05
C GLY A 54 10.93 -15.94 10.61
N PRO A 55 12.15 -16.24 10.14
CA PRO A 55 13.03 -15.24 9.53
C PRO A 55 12.36 -14.66 8.27
N GLY A 56 12.71 -13.42 7.95
CA GLY A 56 12.25 -12.75 6.74
C GLY A 56 12.83 -13.38 5.48
N ASP A 57 12.12 -13.20 4.37
CA ASP A 57 12.60 -13.59 3.04
C ASP A 57 13.77 -12.69 2.61
N ALA A 58 14.49 -13.08 1.56
CA ALA A 58 15.63 -12.32 1.06
C ALA A 58 15.24 -10.87 0.71
N GLU A 59 16.17 -9.94 0.99
CA GLU A 59 16.00 -8.53 0.64
C GLU A 59 15.88 -8.38 -0.88
N LEU A 60 14.90 -7.59 -1.30
CA LEU A 60 14.61 -7.32 -2.69
C LEU A 60 15.41 -6.10 -3.16
N PRO A 61 15.70 -5.98 -4.46
CA PRO A 61 16.26 -4.75 -5.00
C PRO A 61 15.39 -3.55 -4.64
N CYS A 62 16.00 -2.52 -4.04
CA CYS A 62 15.27 -1.30 -3.72
C CYS A 62 14.75 -0.66 -5.00
N ARG A 63 13.46 -0.31 -5.02
CA ARG A 63 12.82 0.43 -6.11
C ARG A 63 12.22 1.69 -5.54
N ILE A 64 12.52 2.80 -6.22
CA ILE A 64 12.03 4.12 -5.88
C ILE A 64 10.99 4.55 -6.91
N HIS A 65 9.90 5.12 -6.44
CA HIS A 65 8.87 5.71 -7.30
C HIS A 65 9.02 7.22 -7.29
N VAL A 66 9.31 7.80 -8.45
CA VAL A 66 9.41 9.25 -8.63
C VAL A 66 8.03 9.81 -8.97
N HIS A 67 7.63 10.90 -8.31
CA HIS A 67 6.37 11.58 -8.60
C HIS A 67 6.37 12.08 -10.06
N ALA A 68 5.23 11.95 -10.75
CA ALA A 68 5.14 12.25 -12.19
C ALA A 68 5.50 13.70 -12.55
N ASP A 69 5.22 14.64 -11.65
CA ASP A 69 5.56 16.07 -11.84
C ASP A 69 7.04 16.37 -11.56
N SER A 70 7.85 15.40 -11.14
CA SER A 70 9.27 15.64 -10.89
C SER A 70 10.08 15.64 -12.18
N PRO A 71 11.08 16.51 -12.32
CA PRO A 71 11.42 17.62 -11.41
C PRO A 71 10.51 18.85 -11.62
N ALA A 72 10.22 19.58 -10.54
CA ALA A 72 9.48 20.85 -10.60
C ALA A 72 9.97 21.86 -9.56
N ILE A 73 9.71 23.14 -9.79
CA ILE A 73 10.12 24.23 -8.89
C ILE A 73 9.39 24.18 -7.54
N GLY A 74 9.99 24.72 -6.48
CA GLY A 74 9.40 24.72 -5.14
C GLY A 74 8.01 25.36 -5.09
N ALA A 75 7.78 26.42 -5.90
CA ALA A 75 6.47 27.06 -6.01
C ALA A 75 5.37 26.13 -6.57
N HIS A 76 5.72 25.15 -7.39
CA HIS A 76 4.79 24.15 -7.91
C HIS A 76 4.35 23.20 -6.78
N TRP A 77 5.33 22.65 -6.05
CA TRP A 77 5.09 21.68 -4.98
C TRP A 77 4.31 22.25 -3.79
N MET A 78 4.52 23.52 -3.47
CA MET A 78 3.80 24.19 -2.36
C MET A 78 2.39 24.64 -2.74
N ARG A 79 2.00 24.55 -4.01
CA ARG A 79 0.70 25.06 -4.49
C ARG A 79 -0.48 24.18 -4.06
N GLN A 80 -0.28 22.87 -4.02
CA GLN A 80 -1.35 21.90 -3.76
C GLN A 80 -0.79 20.63 -3.12
N ILE A 81 -1.69 19.73 -2.72
CA ILE A 81 -1.33 18.42 -2.18
C ILE A 81 -0.58 17.61 -3.24
N VAL A 82 0.55 17.03 -2.83
CA VAL A 82 1.33 16.08 -3.62
C VAL A 82 0.82 14.68 -3.32
N ALA A 83 0.33 13.97 -4.34
CA ALA A 83 -0.32 12.68 -4.18
C ALA A 83 0.41 11.59 -4.97
N PHE A 84 0.79 10.50 -4.30
CA PHE A 84 1.41 9.34 -4.94
C PHE A 84 0.38 8.26 -5.28
N ASP A 85 -0.64 8.63 -6.08
CA ASP A 85 -1.79 7.79 -6.45
C ASP A 85 -1.46 6.69 -7.47
N LYS A 86 -0.36 6.86 -8.21
CA LYS A 86 0.11 5.92 -9.23
C LYS A 86 1.04 4.82 -8.69
N ILE A 87 1.42 4.86 -7.40
CA ILE A 87 2.22 3.78 -6.79
C ILE A 87 1.45 2.46 -6.88
N LYS A 88 2.13 1.43 -7.38
CA LYS A 88 1.66 0.05 -7.38
C LYS A 88 2.66 -0.86 -6.68
N LEU A 89 2.14 -1.72 -5.82
CA LEU A 89 2.89 -2.75 -5.11
C LEU A 89 2.71 -4.11 -5.79
N THR A 90 3.80 -4.82 -6.02
CA THR A 90 3.79 -6.17 -6.62
C THR A 90 4.59 -7.16 -5.78
N ASN A 91 4.20 -8.43 -5.84
CA ASN A 91 4.99 -9.55 -5.32
C ASN A 91 5.76 -10.30 -6.42
N ASN A 92 5.71 -9.81 -7.66
CA ASN A 92 6.50 -10.36 -8.76
C ASN A 92 7.93 -9.82 -8.69
N GLN A 93 8.90 -10.67 -8.36
CA GLN A 93 10.31 -10.31 -8.30
C GLN A 93 10.90 -9.95 -9.67
N LEU A 94 10.25 -10.39 -10.75
CA LEU A 94 10.63 -10.14 -12.14
C LEU A 94 9.69 -9.10 -12.79
N ASP A 95 9.25 -8.09 -12.04
CA ASP A 95 8.40 -7.05 -12.58
C ASP A 95 9.20 -6.06 -13.45
N ASP A 96 8.84 -5.94 -14.72
CA ASP A 96 9.50 -5.00 -15.66
C ASP A 96 8.75 -3.66 -15.80
N ASN A 97 7.63 -3.48 -15.10
CA ASN A 97 6.76 -2.30 -15.20
C ASN A 97 7.20 -1.14 -14.29
N GLY A 98 8.29 -1.31 -13.54
CA GLY A 98 8.75 -0.34 -12.54
C GLY A 98 7.85 -0.25 -11.31
N HIS A 99 7.04 -1.28 -11.03
CA HIS A 99 6.28 -1.35 -9.78
C HIS A 99 7.23 -1.60 -8.60
N ILE A 100 6.79 -1.22 -7.40
CA ILE A 100 7.57 -1.45 -6.19
C ILE A 100 7.35 -2.90 -5.76
N ILE A 101 8.45 -3.66 -5.71
CA ILE A 101 8.42 -5.07 -5.35
C ILE A 101 8.52 -5.19 -3.82
N VAL A 102 7.61 -5.93 -3.22
CA VAL A 102 7.58 -6.22 -1.79
C VAL A 102 7.27 -7.70 -1.54
N ASN A 103 7.85 -8.25 -0.48
CA ASN A 103 7.54 -9.61 -0.03
C ASN A 103 6.21 -9.60 0.72
N SER A 104 5.34 -10.57 0.41
CA SER A 104 4.11 -10.77 1.17
C SER A 104 4.43 -11.16 2.61
N MET A 105 3.56 -10.81 3.55
CA MET A 105 3.68 -11.11 4.99
C MET A 105 4.87 -10.44 5.69
N HIS A 106 5.39 -9.36 5.11
CA HIS A 106 6.43 -8.52 5.69
C HIS A 106 5.91 -7.12 6.01
N LYS A 107 6.57 -6.45 6.96
CA LYS A 107 6.21 -5.11 7.43
C LYS A 107 7.05 -4.05 6.71
N TYR A 108 6.40 -3.04 6.16
CA TYR A 108 7.05 -1.98 5.39
C TYR A 108 6.73 -0.59 5.95
N GLN A 109 7.72 0.29 5.87
CA GLN A 109 7.61 1.71 6.19
C GLN A 109 7.86 2.51 4.90
N PRO A 110 6.86 3.23 4.37
CA PRO A 110 7.08 4.20 3.31
C PRO A 110 8.00 5.31 3.78
N VAL A 111 8.93 5.74 2.92
CA VAL A 111 9.78 6.91 3.13
C VAL A 111 9.64 7.83 1.93
N VAL A 112 9.33 9.10 2.19
CA VAL A 112 9.27 10.15 1.16
C VAL A 112 10.61 10.88 1.15
N HIS A 113 11.18 11.05 -0.03
CA HIS A 113 12.41 11.81 -0.23
C HIS A 113 12.14 13.06 -1.07
N VAL A 114 12.80 14.15 -0.68
CA VAL A 114 12.82 15.43 -1.39
C VAL A 114 14.25 15.73 -1.76
N VAL A 115 14.53 15.72 -3.06
CA VAL A 115 15.86 15.94 -3.64
C VAL A 115 15.89 17.31 -4.31
N VAL A 116 16.91 18.12 -4.02
CA VAL A 116 17.13 19.42 -4.67
C VAL A 116 18.07 19.23 -5.85
N HIS A 117 17.78 19.94 -6.94
CA HIS A 117 18.62 20.01 -8.13
C HIS A 117 19.31 21.36 -8.18
N ASP A 118 20.64 21.35 -8.32
CA ASP A 118 21.42 22.57 -8.47
C ASP A 118 21.23 23.18 -9.87
N PRO A 119 21.05 24.51 -9.98
CA PRO A 119 20.83 25.17 -11.26
C PRO A 119 22.08 25.18 -12.18
N GLU A 120 23.28 24.98 -11.64
CA GLU A 120 24.54 25.04 -12.39
C GLU A 120 24.97 23.71 -13.03
N GLY A 121 24.13 22.67 -12.99
CA GLY A 121 24.35 21.44 -13.76
C GLY A 121 25.47 20.53 -13.24
N GLU A 122 26.13 20.86 -12.13
CA GLU A 122 26.90 19.87 -11.40
C GLU A 122 25.93 18.84 -10.80
N LYS A 123 26.21 17.57 -11.08
CA LYS A 123 25.36 16.40 -10.75
C LYS A 123 25.28 16.10 -9.24
N ASN A 124 25.31 17.12 -8.40
CA ASN A 124 25.23 17.01 -6.96
C ASN A 124 23.77 17.00 -6.54
N TYR A 125 23.08 15.89 -6.84
CA TYR A 125 21.75 15.64 -6.28
C TYR A 125 21.87 15.55 -4.76
N GLN A 126 21.49 16.61 -4.06
CA GLN A 126 21.47 16.61 -2.60
C GLN A 126 20.09 16.15 -2.13
N CYS A 127 20.04 14.99 -1.47
CA CYS A 127 18.85 14.57 -0.74
C CYS A 127 18.69 15.50 0.48
N LYS A 128 17.82 16.50 0.33
CA LYS A 128 17.59 17.52 1.36
C LYS A 128 16.79 16.97 2.52
N LEU A 129 15.91 16.00 2.27
CA LEU A 129 14.97 15.53 3.28
C LEU A 129 14.47 14.12 2.97
N SER A 130 14.51 13.25 3.98
CA SER A 130 13.89 11.92 3.98
C SER A 130 12.97 11.83 5.18
N ILE A 131 11.66 11.66 4.96
CA ILE A 131 10.65 11.62 6.02
C ILE A 131 9.89 10.31 5.97
N SER A 132 9.65 9.74 7.15
CA SER A 132 8.75 8.61 7.32
C SER A 132 7.71 8.94 8.39
N PHE A 133 6.48 8.48 8.17
CA PHE A 133 5.36 8.65 9.10
C PHE A 133 5.02 7.27 9.68
N PRO A 134 5.23 7.02 11.00
CA PRO A 134 5.02 5.71 11.60
C PRO A 134 3.62 5.11 11.35
N GLU A 135 2.60 5.96 11.27
CA GLU A 135 1.20 5.62 10.99
C GLU A 135 0.96 5.08 9.58
N THR A 136 1.89 5.32 8.64
CA THR A 136 1.83 4.80 7.26
C THR A 136 2.44 3.40 7.12
N CYS A 137 2.98 2.83 8.20
CA CYS A 137 3.52 1.49 8.21
C CYS A 137 2.43 0.43 7.95
N PHE A 138 2.75 -0.61 7.18
CA PHE A 138 1.77 -1.65 6.84
C PHE A 138 2.39 -3.05 6.67
N MET A 139 1.53 -4.05 6.76
CA MET A 139 1.83 -5.44 6.35
C MET A 139 1.46 -5.65 4.88
N ALA A 140 2.40 -6.06 4.04
CA ALA A 140 2.10 -6.50 2.68
C ALA A 140 1.39 -7.86 2.73
N VAL A 141 0.30 -8.04 1.99
CA VAL A 141 -0.50 -9.28 2.00
C VAL A 141 -1.08 -9.55 0.62
N THR A 142 -1.29 -10.81 0.25
CA THR A 142 -2.00 -11.16 -1.00
C THR A 142 -3.52 -11.13 -0.84
N ALA A 143 -4.01 -11.32 0.39
CA ALA A 143 -5.42 -11.19 0.77
C ALA A 143 -5.52 -10.59 2.18
N TYR A 144 -6.60 -9.86 2.48
CA TYR A 144 -6.81 -9.29 3.81
C TYR A 144 -6.91 -10.39 4.85
N GLN A 145 -6.23 -10.19 5.98
CA GLN A 145 -6.20 -11.15 7.09
C GLN A 145 -7.15 -10.75 8.22
N ASN A 146 -7.23 -9.45 8.51
CA ASN A 146 -8.11 -8.90 9.54
C ASN A 146 -9.38 -8.35 8.87
N HIS A 147 -10.54 -8.91 9.21
CA HIS A 147 -11.84 -8.51 8.63
C HIS A 147 -12.15 -7.03 8.86
N ARG A 148 -11.77 -6.47 10.02
CA ARG A 148 -11.95 -5.03 10.32
C ARG A 148 -11.20 -4.12 9.35
N ILE A 149 -10.07 -4.59 8.81
CA ILE A 149 -9.37 -3.87 7.74
C ILE A 149 -10.17 -3.96 6.45
N THR A 150 -10.74 -5.11 6.12
CA THR A 150 -11.58 -5.28 4.92
C THR A 150 -12.78 -4.33 4.95
N GLU A 151 -13.52 -4.30 6.06
CA GLU A 151 -14.66 -3.40 6.30
C GLU A 151 -14.25 -1.93 6.10
N LEU A 152 -13.21 -1.49 6.83
CA LEU A 152 -12.68 -0.13 6.70
C LEU A 152 -12.29 0.22 5.25
N LYS A 153 -11.71 -0.74 4.52
CA LYS A 153 -11.33 -0.53 3.11
C LYS A 153 -12.56 -0.46 2.21
N ILE A 154 -13.60 -1.23 2.47
CA ILE A 154 -14.87 -1.18 1.72
C ILE A 154 -15.55 0.17 1.95
N GLU A 155 -15.70 0.59 3.21
CA GLU A 155 -16.34 1.85 3.60
C GLU A 155 -15.61 3.09 3.08
N SER A 156 -14.28 3.09 3.16
CA SER A 156 -13.49 4.29 2.86
C SER A 156 -13.10 4.42 1.39
N ASN A 157 -12.89 3.31 0.67
CA ASN A 157 -12.41 3.36 -0.71
C ASN A 157 -13.57 3.51 -1.72
N PRO A 158 -13.65 4.61 -2.48
CA PRO A 158 -14.72 4.81 -3.47
C PRO A 158 -14.83 3.68 -4.50
N PHE A 159 -13.71 3.03 -4.84
CA PHE A 159 -13.69 1.91 -5.80
C PHE A 159 -14.23 0.59 -5.22
N ALA A 160 -14.52 0.54 -3.92
CA ALA A 160 -15.12 -0.62 -3.25
C ALA A 160 -16.60 -0.39 -2.89
N LYS A 161 -17.23 0.68 -3.41
CA LYS A 161 -18.62 1.04 -3.09
C LYS A 161 -19.61 -0.10 -3.32
N GLY A 162 -19.44 -0.90 -4.37
CA GLY A 162 -20.34 -2.01 -4.69
C GLY A 162 -20.45 -3.10 -3.61
N PHE A 163 -19.49 -3.19 -2.69
CA PHE A 163 -19.55 -4.13 -1.56
C PHE A 163 -20.30 -3.58 -0.34
N ARG A 164 -20.64 -2.29 -0.34
CA ARG A 164 -21.35 -1.65 0.80
C ARG A 164 -22.85 -1.96 0.78
N GLU A 165 -23.40 -2.12 -0.42
CA GLU A 165 -24.84 -2.23 -0.63
C GLU A 165 -25.34 -3.69 -0.45
N CYS A 166 -24.46 -4.69 -0.58
CA CYS A 166 -24.82 -6.09 -0.36
C CYS A 166 -25.30 -6.40 1.08
N GLU A 167 -24.87 -5.63 2.08
CA GLU A 167 -25.29 -5.86 3.47
C GLU A 167 -26.74 -5.45 3.76
N ILE A 168 -27.31 -4.52 2.96
CA ILE A 168 -28.68 -4.01 3.18
C ILE A 168 -29.73 -4.94 2.58
N ASP A 169 -29.44 -5.54 1.42
CA ASP A 169 -30.35 -6.49 0.77
C ASP A 169 -30.47 -7.80 1.55
N ASP A 170 -29.41 -8.22 2.26
CA ASP A 170 -29.45 -9.38 3.15
C ASP A 170 -30.36 -9.14 4.38
N ILE A 171 -30.43 -7.92 4.92
CA ILE A 171 -31.34 -7.62 6.05
C ILE A 171 -32.80 -7.62 5.59
N HIS A 172 -33.11 -7.12 4.40
CA HIS A 172 -34.45 -7.21 3.83
C HIS A 172 -34.83 -8.65 3.45
N ALA A 173 -33.87 -9.47 3.00
CA ALA A 173 -34.08 -10.89 2.75
C ALA A 173 -34.27 -11.71 4.03
N ILE A 174 -33.59 -11.36 5.12
CA ILE A 174 -33.73 -11.99 6.45
C ILE A 174 -35.06 -11.60 7.10
N ALA A 175 -35.49 -10.34 6.98
CA ALA A 175 -36.81 -9.91 7.47
C ALA A 175 -37.98 -10.56 6.70
N ALA A 176 -37.76 -10.94 5.45
CA ALA A 176 -38.76 -11.64 4.62
C ALA A 176 -38.75 -13.17 4.81
N ASN A 177 -37.71 -13.77 5.41
CA ASN A 177 -37.58 -15.21 5.54
C ASN A 177 -37.24 -15.65 6.97
N SER A 178 -38.26 -15.74 7.83
CA SER A 178 -38.23 -16.53 9.07
C SER A 178 -38.20 -18.06 8.83
N CYS A 179 -37.76 -18.50 7.66
CA CYS A 179 -37.47 -19.89 7.36
C CYS A 179 -36.31 -19.91 6.40
N TYR A 180 -35.14 -20.27 6.90
CA TYR A 180 -34.11 -21.12 6.29
C TYR A 180 -32.78 -20.82 6.98
N ASN A 181 -32.63 -21.44 8.15
CA ASN A 181 -31.32 -21.88 8.61
C ASN A 181 -30.69 -22.75 7.50
N LEU A 182 -29.37 -22.62 7.35
CA LEU A 182 -28.44 -23.46 6.56
C LEU A 182 -28.25 -23.09 5.07
N ALA A 183 -27.36 -22.13 4.80
CA ALA A 183 -26.54 -22.14 3.57
C ALA A 183 -25.32 -21.20 3.64
N PHE A 184 -24.46 -21.32 4.66
CA PHE A 184 -23.10 -20.75 4.61
C PHE A 184 -22.07 -21.89 4.63
N SER A 185 -22.01 -22.67 3.54
CA SER A 185 -21.00 -23.73 3.40
C SER A 185 -20.54 -24.03 1.97
N HIS A 186 -20.74 -23.13 1.01
CA HIS A 186 -20.21 -23.33 -0.34
C HIS A 186 -19.74 -22.04 -0.99
N LEU A 187 -18.53 -21.60 -0.64
CA LEU A 187 -17.72 -20.70 -1.49
C LEU A 187 -16.24 -20.71 -1.05
N PHE A 188 -15.63 -21.90 -1.05
CA PHE A 188 -14.18 -22.05 -1.19
C PHE A 188 -13.88 -23.34 -1.98
N PRO A 189 -13.14 -23.29 -3.10
CA PRO A 189 -12.66 -24.51 -3.74
C PRO A 189 -11.56 -25.13 -2.88
N LEU A 190 -11.79 -26.40 -2.51
CA LEU A 190 -10.82 -27.29 -1.88
C LEU A 190 -9.53 -27.39 -2.72
N PHE A 191 -8.39 -27.03 -2.13
CA PHE A 191 -7.12 -27.66 -2.49
C PHE A 191 -7.10 -29.06 -1.87
N LYS A 192 -7.36 -30.09 -2.68
CA LYS A 192 -6.99 -31.47 -2.35
C LYS A 192 -5.55 -31.72 -2.83
N SER A 193 -4.72 -32.16 -1.90
CA SER A 193 -3.42 -32.77 -2.13
C SER A 193 -3.54 -34.04 -2.99
N GLY A 194 -2.61 -34.24 -3.92
CA GLY A 194 -2.40 -35.51 -4.60
C GLY A 194 -1.04 -36.10 -4.23
N ASN A 195 -1.10 -37.35 -3.75
CA ASN A 195 -0.10 -38.42 -3.60
C ASN A 195 1.37 -38.08 -3.34
#